data_AF-A0A7J7VUW7-F1
#
_entry.id   AF-A0A7J7VUW7-F1
#
_cell.length_a   1.000
_cell.length_b   1.000
_cell.length_c   1.000
_cell.angle_alpha   90.00
_cell.angle_beta   90.00
_cell.angle_gamma   90.00
#
_symmetry.space_group_name_H-M   'P 1'
#
loop_
_entity.id
_entity.type
_entity.pdbx_description
1 polymer ?
#
loop_
_entity_poly.entity_id
_entity_poly.type
_entity_poly.pdbx_seq_one_letter_code
_entity_poly.pdbx_strand_id
1 'polypeptide(L)'
;MMQESPDPEDDEALTQSDRLSMLSQEIQTLKRSSTSSYEERVKRLPVSELNELLEEIETAIKEYSEELVQQLALRDELEFEKEVKNSFISVLIEVQNKQKEHKETAKKKKKLKNGSSQNGKKERSHVPGTRFSMEGISHVIQNGLRHTFGNAGGEKQYLTTVIPYEKKNGPPSVEDLQILTKILRAMKEDSEKVPSLLTDYILKVLCPT
;
A
#
# COMPACT_ATOMS: atom_id res chain seq x y z
N MET A 1 25.84 -3.64 -30.46
CA MET A 1 25.26 -2.31 -30.29
C MET A 1 23.76 -2.49 -30.27
N MET A 2 23.15 -2.51 -29.08
CA MET A 2 21.69 -2.57 -28.96
C MET A 2 21.19 -1.14 -29.08
N GLN A 3 20.29 -0.90 -30.03
CA GLN A 3 19.65 0.40 -30.21
C GLN A 3 18.60 0.55 -29.12
N GLU A 4 18.75 1.54 -28.27
CA GLU A 4 17.73 1.97 -27.30
C GLU A 4 16.57 2.59 -28.08
N SER A 5 15.36 2.09 -27.82
CA SER A 5 14.13 2.67 -28.37
C SER A 5 13.78 3.97 -27.64
N PRO A 6 13.22 4.99 -28.33
CA PRO A 6 12.88 6.27 -27.71
C PRO A 6 11.73 6.08 -26.70
N ASP A 7 11.93 6.61 -25.50
CA ASP A 7 10.94 6.67 -24.42
C ASP A 7 9.78 7.60 -24.85
N PRO A 8 8.52 7.14 -24.85
CA PRO A 8 7.39 8.01 -25.16
C PRO A 8 7.11 8.92 -23.95
N GLU A 9 7.52 10.17 -24.13
CA GLU A 9 6.81 11.39 -23.72
C GLU A 9 6.03 11.32 -22.40
N ASP A 10 6.61 11.98 -21.40
CA ASP A 10 6.05 12.38 -20.12
C ASP A 10 4.90 13.39 -20.33
N ASP A 11 3.79 12.91 -20.91
CA ASP A 11 2.59 13.71 -21.20
C ASP A 11 1.57 13.57 -20.05
N GLU A 12 1.63 14.52 -19.12
CA GLU A 12 0.52 15.02 -18.28
C GLU A 12 -0.40 13.97 -17.64
N ALA A 13 0.15 13.10 -16.78
CA ALA A 13 -0.66 12.15 -16.02
C ALA A 13 -1.27 12.78 -14.74
N LEU A 14 -2.39 13.49 -14.90
CA LEU A 14 -3.37 13.72 -13.83
C LEU A 14 -3.58 12.42 -13.03
N THR A 15 -3.29 12.42 -11.73
CA THR A 15 -3.38 11.20 -10.92
C THR A 15 -4.83 10.73 -10.82
N GLN A 16 -5.07 9.42 -10.64
CA GLN A 16 -6.43 8.88 -10.48
C GLN A 16 -7.21 9.59 -9.35
N SER A 17 -6.51 10.03 -8.31
CA SER A 17 -7.07 10.82 -7.22
C SER A 17 -7.54 12.20 -7.68
N ASP A 18 -6.78 12.87 -8.54
CA ASP A 18 -7.15 14.17 -9.10
C ASP A 18 -8.38 14.05 -10.01
N ARG A 19 -8.45 12.98 -10.80
CA ARG A 19 -9.63 12.67 -11.64
C ARG A 19 -10.89 12.43 -10.81
N LEU A 20 -10.79 11.67 -9.74
CA LEU A 20 -11.92 11.41 -8.82
C LEU A 20 -12.35 12.67 -8.07
N SER A 21 -11.41 13.54 -7.68
CA SER A 21 -11.71 14.81 -7.02
C SER A 21 -12.42 15.78 -7.98
N MET A 22 -11.95 15.90 -9.22
CA MET A 22 -12.61 16.73 -10.24
C MET A 22 -14.02 16.20 -10.54
N LEU A 23 -14.17 14.89 -10.70
CA LEU A 23 -15.48 14.27 -10.92
C LEU A 23 -16.44 14.51 -9.75
N SER A 24 -15.96 14.39 -8.51
CA SER A 24 -16.77 14.68 -7.31
C SER A 24 -17.22 16.14 -7.25
N GLN A 25 -16.31 17.06 -7.60
CA GLN A 25 -16.59 18.48 -7.63
C GLN A 25 -17.60 18.84 -8.73
N GLU A 26 -17.47 18.25 -9.91
CA GLU A 26 -18.40 18.41 -11.03
C GLU A 26 -19.80 17.85 -10.72
N ILE A 27 -19.87 16.68 -10.07
CA ILE A 27 -21.14 16.10 -9.60
C ILE A 27 -21.81 17.02 -8.57
N GLN A 28 -21.04 17.62 -7.65
CA GLN A 28 -21.57 18.54 -6.64
C GLN A 28 -22.07 19.86 -7.22
N THR A 29 -21.34 20.46 -8.17
CA THR A 29 -21.75 21.70 -8.82
C THR A 29 -22.99 21.48 -9.68
N LEU A 30 -23.05 20.39 -10.44
CA LEU A 30 -24.21 20.02 -11.26
C LEU A 30 -25.46 19.75 -10.41
N LYS A 31 -25.31 19.05 -9.28
CA LYS A 31 -26.42 18.78 -8.35
C LYS A 31 -27.00 20.06 -7.74
N ARG A 32 -26.16 21.06 -7.51
CA ARG A 32 -26.54 22.34 -6.87
C ARG A 32 -27.16 23.34 -7.84
N SER A 33 -26.82 23.29 -9.13
CA SER A 33 -27.39 24.14 -10.18
C SER A 33 -28.62 23.54 -10.88
N SER A 34 -28.67 22.21 -11.04
CA SER A 34 -29.73 21.54 -11.80
C SER A 34 -31.05 21.45 -11.06
N THR A 35 -31.08 21.17 -9.75
CA THR A 35 -32.33 20.71 -9.12
C THR A 35 -33.46 21.75 -9.11
N SER A 36 -33.19 23.02 -8.76
CA SER A 36 -34.24 24.04 -8.68
C SER A 36 -34.65 24.63 -10.04
N SER A 37 -33.71 24.79 -10.98
CA SER A 37 -33.96 25.48 -12.26
C SER A 37 -34.47 24.53 -13.35
N TYR A 38 -34.06 23.27 -13.32
CA TYR A 38 -34.51 22.23 -14.22
C TYR A 38 -35.94 21.82 -13.91
N GLU A 39 -36.28 21.66 -12.63
CA GLU A 39 -37.63 21.28 -12.22
C GLU A 39 -38.69 22.30 -12.70
N GLU A 40 -38.39 23.60 -12.61
CA GLU A 40 -39.30 24.65 -13.07
C GLU A 40 -39.43 24.68 -14.60
N ARG A 41 -38.35 24.35 -15.34
CA ARG A 41 -38.39 24.22 -16.80
C ARG A 41 -39.23 23.03 -17.24
N VAL A 42 -39.01 21.86 -16.63
CA VAL A 42 -39.76 20.62 -16.92
C VAL A 42 -41.27 20.83 -16.72
N LYS A 43 -41.67 21.53 -15.66
CA LYS A 43 -43.09 21.84 -15.39
C LYS A 43 -43.76 22.73 -16.45
N ARG A 44 -42.99 23.45 -17.26
CA ARG A 44 -43.49 24.34 -18.32
C ARG A 44 -43.48 23.69 -19.70
N LEU A 45 -42.93 22.47 -19.84
CA LEU A 45 -42.90 21.76 -21.12
C LEU A 45 -44.29 21.20 -21.47
N PRO A 46 -44.67 21.19 -22.76
CA PRO A 46 -45.85 20.48 -23.21
C PRO A 46 -45.67 18.97 -23.07
N VAL A 47 -46.80 18.25 -23.02
CA VAL A 47 -46.83 16.79 -22.78
C VAL A 47 -46.00 16.00 -23.81
N SER A 48 -45.96 16.45 -25.08
CA SER A 48 -45.16 15.81 -26.13
C SER A 48 -43.66 15.90 -25.83
N GLU A 49 -43.16 17.09 -25.53
CA GLU A 49 -41.74 17.32 -25.20
C GLU A 49 -41.35 16.61 -23.89
N LEU A 50 -42.28 16.51 -22.93
CA LEU A 50 -42.05 15.76 -21.69
C LEU A 50 -41.88 14.25 -21.94
N ASN A 51 -42.65 13.68 -22.86
CA ASN A 51 -42.52 12.27 -23.24
C ASN A 51 -41.21 12.01 -24.00
N GLU A 52 -40.83 12.90 -24.92
CA GLU A 52 -39.54 12.81 -25.62
C GLU A 52 -38.37 12.86 -24.63
N LEU A 53 -38.40 13.80 -23.67
CA LEU A 53 -37.39 13.89 -22.60
C LEU A 53 -37.38 12.63 -21.70
N LEU A 54 -38.54 12.06 -21.42
CA LEU A 54 -38.64 10.82 -20.65
C LEU A 54 -37.99 9.66 -21.42
N GLU A 55 -38.29 9.50 -22.71
CA GLU A 55 -37.70 8.46 -23.55
C GLU A 55 -36.17 8.63 -23.69
N GLU A 56 -35.68 9.86 -23.80
CA GLU A 56 -34.24 10.16 -23.83
C GLU A 56 -33.57 9.73 -22.51
N ILE A 57 -34.15 10.11 -21.36
CA ILE A 57 -33.63 9.74 -20.04
C ILE A 57 -33.68 8.21 -19.86
N GLU A 58 -34.77 7.56 -20.23
CA GLU A 58 -34.89 6.09 -20.14
C GLU A 58 -33.87 5.37 -21.03
N THR A 59 -33.59 5.92 -22.20
CA THR A 59 -32.56 5.39 -23.13
C THR A 59 -31.17 5.56 -22.53
N ALA A 60 -30.83 6.77 -22.05
CA ALA A 60 -29.56 7.03 -21.39
C ALA A 60 -29.35 6.14 -20.14
N ILE A 61 -30.41 5.94 -19.34
CA ILE A 61 -30.35 5.03 -18.18
C ILE A 61 -30.02 3.61 -18.62
N LYS A 62 -30.63 3.10 -19.70
CA LYS A 62 -30.33 1.76 -20.23
C LYS A 62 -28.88 1.65 -20.68
N GLU A 63 -28.40 2.61 -21.47
CA GLU A 63 -27.02 2.64 -21.97
C GLU A 63 -26.00 2.68 -20.83
N TYR A 64 -26.19 3.56 -19.85
CA TYR A 64 -25.29 3.63 -18.68
C TYR A 64 -25.36 2.37 -17.80
N SER A 65 -26.54 1.75 -17.69
CA SER A 65 -26.68 0.50 -16.95
C SER A 65 -25.97 -0.65 -17.65
N GLU A 66 -26.04 -0.70 -18.98
CA GLU A 66 -25.31 -1.69 -19.79
C GLU A 66 -23.80 -1.50 -19.66
N GLU A 67 -23.31 -0.27 -19.81
CA GLU A 67 -21.89 0.06 -19.64
C GLU A 67 -21.41 -0.31 -18.23
N LEU A 68 -22.20 -0.01 -17.19
CA LEU A 68 -21.88 -0.38 -15.82
C LEU A 68 -21.73 -1.91 -15.65
N VAL A 69 -22.63 -2.69 -16.24
CA VAL A 69 -22.54 -4.15 -16.20
C VAL A 69 -21.28 -4.65 -16.91
N GLN A 70 -20.94 -4.09 -18.08
CA GLN A 70 -19.72 -4.43 -18.80
C GLN A 70 -18.45 -4.11 -17.99
N GLN A 71 -18.38 -2.93 -17.37
CA GLN A 71 -17.26 -2.53 -16.53
C GLN A 71 -17.13 -3.41 -15.27
N LEU A 72 -18.24 -3.82 -14.66
CA LEU A 72 -18.22 -4.75 -13.52
C LEU A 72 -17.70 -6.13 -13.93
N ALA A 73 -18.15 -6.66 -15.06
CA ALA A 73 -17.66 -7.93 -15.59
C ALA A 73 -16.15 -7.88 -15.89
N LEU A 74 -15.67 -6.79 -16.52
CA LEU A 74 -14.25 -6.59 -16.80
C LEU A 74 -13.43 -6.50 -15.50
N ARG A 75 -13.94 -5.80 -14.48
CA ARG A 75 -13.29 -5.70 -13.17
C ARG A 75 -13.12 -7.08 -12.53
N ASP A 76 -14.14 -7.92 -12.58
CA ASP A 76 -14.10 -9.26 -11.98
C ASP A 76 -13.09 -10.17 -12.71
N GLU A 77 -13.00 -10.08 -14.05
CA GLU A 77 -11.97 -10.79 -14.83
C GLU A 77 -10.55 -10.35 -14.45
N LEU A 78 -10.32 -9.04 -14.33
CA LEU A 78 -9.03 -8.49 -13.91
C LEU A 78 -8.66 -8.86 -12.48
N GLU A 79 -9.66 -8.93 -11.58
CA GLU A 79 -9.47 -9.39 -10.20
C GLU A 79 -9.07 -10.87 -10.17
N PHE A 80 -9.73 -11.70 -10.98
CA PHE A 80 -9.36 -13.11 -11.14
C PHE A 80 -7.93 -13.27 -11.67
N GLU A 81 -7.55 -12.56 -12.73
CA GLU A 81 -6.18 -12.60 -13.25
C GLU A 81 -5.14 -12.20 -12.19
N LYS A 82 -5.44 -11.14 -11.43
CA LYS A 82 -4.59 -10.66 -10.35
C LYS A 82 -4.46 -11.71 -9.24
N GLU A 83 -5.56 -12.35 -8.85
CA GLU A 83 -5.56 -13.42 -7.86
C GLU A 83 -4.71 -14.61 -8.32
N VAL A 84 -4.86 -15.03 -9.58
CA VAL A 84 -4.06 -16.12 -10.16
C VAL A 84 -2.57 -15.76 -10.18
N LYS A 85 -2.21 -14.55 -10.63
CA LYS A 85 -0.81 -14.09 -10.65
C LYS A 85 -0.23 -14.02 -9.24
N ASN A 86 -0.98 -13.50 -8.28
CA ASN A 86 -0.55 -13.43 -6.88
C ASN A 86 -0.40 -14.83 -6.26
N SER A 87 -1.35 -15.73 -6.50
CA SER A 87 -1.27 -17.13 -6.06
C SER A 87 -0.02 -17.84 -6.61
N PHE A 88 0.27 -17.65 -7.89
CA PHE A 88 1.49 -18.17 -8.51
C PHE A 88 2.76 -17.61 -7.85
N ILE A 89 2.82 -16.30 -7.62
CA ILE A 89 3.96 -15.65 -6.93
C ILE A 89 4.14 -16.24 -5.53
N SER A 90 3.07 -16.40 -4.76
CA SER A 90 3.12 -16.99 -3.41
C SER A 90 3.69 -18.41 -3.44
N VAL A 91 3.18 -19.27 -4.32
CA VAL A 91 3.68 -20.65 -4.47
C VAL A 91 5.15 -20.66 -4.92
N LEU A 92 5.52 -19.78 -5.85
CA LEU A 92 6.91 -19.69 -6.32
C LEU A 92 7.87 -19.29 -5.20
N ILE A 93 7.49 -18.33 -4.37
CA ILE A 93 8.25 -17.90 -3.19
C ILE A 93 8.40 -19.06 -2.20
N GLU A 94 7.34 -19.82 -1.94
CA GLU A 94 7.40 -21.00 -1.06
C GLU A 94 8.40 -22.05 -1.55
N VAL A 95 8.37 -22.38 -2.84
CA VAL A 95 9.31 -23.34 -3.45
C VAL A 95 10.75 -22.83 -3.31
N GLN A 96 11.00 -21.55 -3.60
CA GLN A 96 12.33 -20.95 -3.47
C GLN A 96 12.82 -20.96 -2.01
N ASN A 97 11.95 -20.61 -1.05
CA ASN A 97 12.26 -20.64 0.38
C ASN A 97 12.61 -22.05 0.84
N LYS A 98 11.83 -23.05 0.43
CA LYS A 98 12.08 -24.46 0.77
C LYS A 98 13.38 -25.00 0.15
N GLN A 99 13.71 -24.59 -1.07
CA GLN A 99 15.00 -24.91 -1.68
C GLN A 99 16.18 -24.24 -0.94
N LYS A 100 16.02 -22.98 -0.53
CA LYS A 100 17.03 -22.26 0.26
C LYS A 100 17.26 -22.95 1.61
N GLU A 101 16.20 -23.31 2.31
CA GLU A 101 16.25 -24.07 3.57
C GLU A 101 16.97 -25.42 3.38
N HIS A 102 16.66 -26.15 2.31
CA HIS A 102 17.34 -27.41 2.00
C HIS A 102 18.85 -27.23 1.72
N LYS A 103 19.23 -26.17 0.99
CA LYS A 103 20.65 -25.83 0.76
C LYS A 103 21.35 -25.45 2.06
N GLU A 104 20.70 -24.71 2.96
CA GLU A 104 21.26 -24.32 4.26
C GLU A 104 21.42 -25.49 5.22
N THR A 105 20.42 -26.37 5.31
CA THR A 105 20.47 -27.58 6.15
C THR A 105 21.52 -28.58 5.64
N ALA A 106 21.69 -28.73 4.32
CA ALA A 106 22.76 -29.53 3.74
C ALA A 106 24.17 -28.98 4.07
N LYS A 107 24.37 -27.65 4.02
CA LYS A 107 25.61 -27.00 4.44
C LYS A 107 25.91 -27.22 5.93
N LYS A 108 24.89 -27.15 6.80
CA LYS A 108 25.03 -27.42 8.24
C LYS A 108 25.42 -28.88 8.52
N LYS A 109 24.82 -29.86 7.83
CA LYS A 109 25.17 -31.29 7.96
C LYS A 109 26.62 -31.59 7.53
N LYS A 110 27.12 -30.93 6.47
CA LYS A 110 28.51 -31.11 6.03
C LYS A 110 29.53 -30.54 7.03
N LYS A 111 29.21 -29.43 7.71
CA LYS A 111 30.08 -28.87 8.78
C LYS A 111 30.13 -29.77 10.01
N LEU A 112 29.02 -30.39 10.41
CA LEU A 112 28.97 -31.32 11.56
C LEU A 112 29.72 -32.63 11.29
N LYS A 113 29.70 -33.15 10.06
CA LYS A 113 30.42 -34.38 9.68
C LYS A 113 31.95 -34.18 9.58
N ASN A 114 32.42 -32.96 9.38
CA ASN A 114 33.85 -32.61 9.37
C ASN A 114 34.39 -32.20 10.76
N GLY A 115 33.56 -32.23 11.82
CA GLY A 115 33.94 -31.83 13.18
C GLY A 115 34.40 -32.96 14.10
N SER A 116 34.41 -34.22 13.66
CA SER A 116 34.85 -35.35 14.49
C SER A 116 36.20 -35.90 14.04
N SER A 117 37.30 -35.23 14.42
CA SER A 117 38.60 -35.87 14.67
C SER A 117 39.56 -34.96 15.46
N GLN A 118 39.75 -35.36 16.72
CA GLN A 118 40.94 -35.25 17.59
C GLN A 118 41.49 -33.87 18.09
N ASN A 119 41.22 -33.64 19.39
CA ASN A 119 42.17 -33.64 20.53
C ASN A 119 43.16 -32.46 20.76
N GLY A 120 43.13 -31.85 21.96
CA GLY A 120 44.21 -31.00 22.49
C GLY A 120 43.89 -30.06 23.67
N LYS A 121 43.85 -30.59 24.90
CA LYS A 121 44.11 -29.97 26.24
C LYS A 121 44.13 -28.42 26.40
N LYS A 122 43.28 -27.88 27.31
CA LYS A 122 43.69 -27.30 28.62
C LYS A 122 42.48 -26.89 29.51
N GLU A 123 42.66 -27.15 30.82
CA GLU A 123 41.93 -26.79 32.06
C GLU A 123 41.39 -25.35 32.18
N ARG A 124 40.52 -24.90 33.11
CA ARG A 124 39.57 -25.41 34.15
C ARG A 124 38.99 -24.14 34.86
N SER A 125 37.84 -24.25 35.56
CA SER A 125 37.18 -23.32 36.53
C SER A 125 36.21 -22.24 35.97
N HIS A 126 34.88 -22.39 36.10
CA HIS A 126 33.93 -22.05 37.22
C HIS A 126 33.66 -20.52 37.29
N VAL A 127 32.45 -19.92 37.20
CA VAL A 127 31.13 -20.18 37.83
C VAL A 127 29.97 -19.58 36.97
N PRO A 128 28.74 -20.14 37.03
CA PRO A 128 27.56 -19.62 36.34
C PRO A 128 26.95 -18.44 37.10
N GLY A 129 26.84 -17.29 36.46
CA GLY A 129 26.32 -16.06 37.07
C GLY A 129 25.52 -15.26 36.07
N THR A 130 24.21 -15.30 36.24
CA THR A 130 23.17 -14.47 35.65
C THR A 130 23.62 -12.99 35.58
N ARG A 131 24.05 -12.55 34.40
CA ARG A 131 24.08 -11.12 34.05
C ARG A 131 23.42 -10.97 32.69
N PHE A 132 22.10 -11.13 32.68
CA PHE A 132 21.28 -10.41 31.70
C PHE A 132 21.41 -8.92 32.07
N SER A 133 22.46 -8.32 31.52
CA SER A 133 22.64 -6.88 31.50
C SER A 133 21.45 -6.28 30.75
N MET A 134 20.70 -5.42 31.43
CA MET A 134 19.48 -4.79 30.91
C MET A 134 19.79 -3.81 29.75
N GLU A 135 21.07 -3.59 29.47
CA GLU A 135 21.56 -2.86 28.31
C GLU A 135 21.40 -3.66 26.99
N GLY A 136 21.26 -4.99 27.06
CA GLY A 136 21.09 -5.85 25.88
C GLY A 136 19.70 -5.74 25.24
N ILE A 137 18.66 -5.41 26.00
CA ILE A 137 17.31 -5.22 25.46
C ILE A 137 17.23 -3.88 24.72
N SER A 138 17.96 -2.86 25.18
CA SER A 138 18.05 -1.58 24.47
C SER A 138 18.74 -1.74 23.10
N HIS A 139 19.73 -2.63 23.00
CA HIS A 139 20.34 -3.00 21.72
C HIS A 139 19.41 -3.86 20.84
N VAL A 140 18.62 -4.77 21.41
CA VAL A 140 17.66 -5.58 20.65
C VAL A 140 16.47 -4.74 20.17
N ILE A 141 16.08 -3.69 20.89
CA ILE A 141 15.06 -2.73 20.46
C ILE A 141 15.63 -1.76 19.41
N GLN A 142 16.86 -1.27 19.57
CA GLN A 142 17.53 -0.46 18.54
C GLN A 142 17.84 -1.25 17.27
N ASN A 143 18.25 -2.52 17.38
CA ASN A 143 18.48 -3.38 16.23
C ASN A 143 17.18 -3.95 15.64
N GLY A 144 16.15 -4.19 16.45
CA GLY A 144 14.84 -4.65 15.98
C GLY A 144 14.19 -3.63 15.06
N LEU A 145 14.31 -2.34 15.40
CA LEU A 145 13.90 -1.25 14.52
C LEU A 145 14.83 -1.17 13.30
N ARG A 146 16.14 -1.36 13.43
CA ARG A 146 17.06 -1.42 12.25
C ARG A 146 16.87 -2.64 11.34
N HIS A 147 16.18 -3.69 11.77
CA HIS A 147 15.91 -4.85 10.92
C HIS A 147 14.61 -4.70 10.10
N THR A 148 13.73 -3.75 10.45
CA THR A 148 12.68 -3.20 9.57
C THR A 148 13.14 -1.91 8.87
N PHE A 149 14.18 -1.24 9.40
CA PHE A 149 14.83 -0.04 8.86
C PHE A 149 16.35 -0.30 8.64
N GLY A 150 16.66 -1.18 7.68
CA GLY A 150 17.92 -1.18 6.93
C GLY A 150 19.27 -1.42 7.64
N ASN A 151 19.85 -2.62 7.46
CA ASN A 151 21.28 -2.77 7.14
C ASN A 151 21.59 -4.09 6.42
N ALA A 152 21.59 -4.07 5.08
CA ALA A 152 22.37 -4.97 4.24
C ALA A 152 22.47 -4.38 2.81
N GLY A 153 23.67 -3.96 2.42
CA GLY A 153 24.17 -3.90 1.05
C GLY A 153 23.33 -3.24 -0.05
N GLY A 154 23.63 -1.98 -0.36
CA GLY A 154 23.65 -1.41 -1.73
C GLY A 154 22.37 -1.35 -2.57
N GLU A 155 21.29 -2.01 -2.17
CA GLU A 155 20.01 -1.99 -2.88
C GLU A 155 19.12 -0.88 -2.30
N LYS A 156 18.44 -0.15 -3.18
CA LYS A 156 17.51 0.93 -2.81
C LYS A 156 16.49 0.36 -1.82
N GLN A 157 16.54 0.80 -0.56
CA GLN A 157 15.64 0.33 0.49
C GLN A 157 14.27 0.94 0.25
N TYR A 158 13.36 0.16 -0.31
CA TYR A 158 11.97 0.59 -0.46
C TYR A 158 11.29 0.55 0.91
N LEU A 159 10.74 1.69 1.33
CA LEU A 159 9.96 1.79 2.56
C LEU A 159 8.66 0.97 2.40
N THR A 160 8.55 -0.15 3.10
CA THR A 160 7.39 -1.07 3.05
C THR A 160 6.34 -0.79 4.13
N THR A 161 6.55 0.20 4.99
CA THR A 161 5.65 0.50 6.11
C THR A 161 4.42 1.27 5.67
N VAL A 162 3.25 0.67 5.91
CA VAL A 162 1.93 1.27 5.76
C VAL A 162 1.71 2.31 6.87
N ILE A 163 1.12 3.46 6.54
CA ILE A 163 0.70 4.45 7.54
C ILE A 163 -0.43 3.83 8.38
N PRO A 164 -0.24 3.60 9.69
CA PRO A 164 -1.30 3.01 10.50
C PRO A 164 -2.50 3.97 10.59
N TYR A 165 -3.72 3.45 10.56
CA TYR A 165 -4.93 4.28 10.65
C TYR A 165 -5.93 3.64 11.59
N GLU A 166 -6.36 4.38 12.60
CA GLU A 166 -7.44 3.96 13.50
C GLU A 166 -8.77 4.53 13.01
N LYS A 167 -9.71 3.63 12.68
CA LYS A 167 -11.06 4.02 12.27
C LYS A 167 -11.88 4.42 13.50
N LYS A 168 -11.72 5.66 13.95
CA LYS A 168 -12.58 6.25 14.99
C LYS A 168 -14.01 6.47 14.44
N ASN A 169 -15.00 6.53 15.34
CA ASN A 169 -16.39 6.84 14.96
C ASN A 169 -16.51 8.33 14.60
N GLY A 170 -16.15 8.66 13.36
CA GLY A 170 -16.20 10.02 12.83
C GLY A 170 -15.10 10.27 11.80
N PRO A 171 -15.21 11.34 11.01
CA PRO A 171 -14.13 11.76 10.11
C PRO A 171 -12.88 12.15 10.93
N PRO A 172 -11.65 11.96 10.39
CA PRO A 172 -10.43 12.41 11.04
C PRO A 172 -10.45 13.91 11.33
N SER A 173 -9.80 14.34 12.41
CA SER A 173 -9.67 15.76 12.72
C SER A 173 -8.83 16.48 11.65
N VAL A 174 -8.97 17.81 11.57
CA VAL A 174 -8.16 18.62 10.63
C VAL A 174 -6.67 18.49 10.95
N GLU A 175 -6.34 18.37 12.23
CA GLU A 175 -4.98 18.13 12.73
C GLU A 175 -4.42 16.79 12.25
N ASP A 176 -5.21 15.72 12.34
CA ASP A 176 -4.81 14.38 11.87
C ASP A 176 -4.58 14.38 10.36
N LEU A 177 -5.47 15.03 9.59
CA LEU A 177 -5.33 15.16 8.14
C LEU A 177 -4.06 15.93 7.75
N GLN A 178 -3.70 16.98 8.48
CA GLN A 178 -2.46 17.72 8.23
C GLN A 178 -1.21 16.88 8.50
N ILE A 179 -1.23 16.02 9.52
CA ILE A 179 -0.11 15.12 9.82
C ILE A 179 0.00 14.02 8.75
N LEU A 180 -1.13 13.40 8.36
CA LEU A 180 -1.19 12.42 7.27
C LEU A 180 -0.69 13.02 5.95
N THR A 181 -1.08 14.24 5.63
CA THR A 181 -0.61 14.97 4.43
C THR A 181 0.91 15.20 4.47
N LYS A 182 1.48 15.53 5.63
CA LYS A 182 2.93 15.71 5.79
C LYS A 182 3.70 14.40 5.57
N ILE A 183 3.18 13.27 6.09
CA ILE A 183 3.77 11.95 5.88
C ILE A 183 3.70 11.55 4.40
N LEU A 184 2.52 11.68 3.78
CA LEU A 184 2.32 11.33 2.37
C LEU A 184 3.20 12.16 1.43
N ARG A 185 3.36 13.46 1.72
CA ARG A 185 4.28 14.32 0.95
C ARG A 185 5.74 13.88 1.13
N ALA A 186 6.15 13.60 2.36
CA ALA A 186 7.50 13.12 2.65
C ALA A 186 7.78 11.77 1.96
N MET A 187 6.77 10.89 1.85
CA MET A 187 6.89 9.64 1.10
C MET A 187 6.97 9.88 -0.41
N LYS A 188 6.15 10.78 -0.95
CA LYS A 188 6.20 11.15 -2.38
C LYS A 188 7.55 11.73 -2.78
N GLU A 189 8.21 12.45 -1.88
CA GLU A 189 9.50 13.11 -2.09
C GLU A 189 10.71 12.25 -1.68
N ASP A 190 10.52 10.96 -1.36
CA ASP A 190 11.57 10.06 -0.84
C ASP A 190 12.39 10.66 0.32
N SER A 191 11.72 11.40 1.20
CA SER A 191 12.36 12.14 2.28
C SER A 191 12.84 11.21 3.41
N GLU A 192 14.08 11.38 3.86
CA GLU A 192 14.63 10.70 5.04
C GLU A 192 13.86 11.00 6.34
N LYS A 193 12.94 11.97 6.33
CA LYS A 193 12.09 12.33 7.48
C LYS A 193 10.87 11.43 7.65
N VAL A 194 10.57 10.53 6.70
CA VAL A 194 9.39 9.66 6.81
C VAL A 194 9.39 8.82 8.09
N PRO A 195 10.50 8.16 8.50
CA PRO A 195 10.52 7.35 9.72
C PRO A 195 10.21 8.15 10.98
N SER A 196 10.69 9.39 11.09
CA SER A 196 10.43 10.25 12.25
C SER A 196 8.99 10.75 12.25
N LEU A 197 8.45 11.15 11.10
CA LEU A 197 7.04 11.58 10.98
C LEU A 197 6.05 10.46 11.31
N LEU A 198 6.33 9.22 10.87
CA LEU A 198 5.53 8.04 11.22
C LEU A 198 5.59 7.75 12.72
N THR A 199 6.78 7.80 13.31
CA THR A 199 6.96 7.58 14.76
C THR A 199 6.18 8.60 15.58
N ASP A 200 6.29 9.88 15.22
CA ASP A 200 5.57 10.97 15.88
C ASP A 200 4.05 10.79 15.77
N TYR A 201 3.55 10.40 14.60
CA TYR A 201 2.12 10.15 14.40
C TYR A 201 1.61 9.00 15.27
N ILE A 202 2.34 7.88 15.33
CA ILE A 202 1.96 6.74 16.17
C ILE A 202 1.91 7.16 17.65
N LEU A 203 2.94 7.84 18.15
CA LEU A 203 3.04 8.21 19.56
C LEU A 203 2.05 9.32 19.97
N LYS A 204 1.74 10.26 19.08
CA LYS A 204 0.91 11.43 19.43
C LYS A 204 -0.57 11.24 19.10
N VAL A 205 -0.90 10.47 18.05
CA VAL A 205 -2.28 10.35 17.54
C VAL A 205 -2.88 8.99 17.88
N LEU A 206 -2.13 7.90 17.72
CA LEU A 206 -2.63 6.54 17.93
C LEU A 206 -2.45 6.03 19.35
N CYS A 207 -1.34 6.41 20.00
CA CYS A 207 -1.05 6.04 21.39
C CYS A 207 -0.76 7.26 22.26
N PRO A 208 -1.68 8.25 22.32
CA PRO A 208 -1.48 9.43 23.16
C PRO A 208 -1.29 9.00 24.62
N THR A 209 -0.23 9.49 25.24
CA THR A 209 0.09 9.26 26.67
C THR A 209 -0.65 10.25 27.56
#